data_AF-A0A7V9T3Y8-F1
#
_entry.id   AF-A0A7V9T3Y8-F1
#
_cell.length_a   1.000
_cell.length_b   1.000
_cell.length_c   1.000
_cell.angle_alpha   90.00
_cell.angle_beta   90.00
_cell.angle_gamma   90.00
#
_symmetry.space_group_name_H-M   'P 1'
#
loop_
_entity.id
_entity.type
_entity.pdbx_description
1 polymer ?
#
loop_
_entity_poly.entity_id
_entity_poly.type
_entity_poly.pdbx_seq_one_letter_code
_entity_poly.pdbx_strand_id
1 'polypeptide(L)'
;MQDLTADVELDAVDVVFGVGAIEKLTTSYVGKSRDDVITDVLDDGDLIANRVLSEVIPPWRRDIHVPVFKYLREDGLLNPDGTLTDPSAVDERIAARVTGRATRLLPPDGYHRTRAKADAAKVRDFATLVEQQEPFEALMALAYIPKDKVDLDALRDYLKEHREDQHVNGHSLQASQWVKAVCIYDWLRYGRDG
;
A
#
# COMPACT_ATOMS: atom_id res chain seq x y z
N MET A 1 51.39 -27.96 -30.46
CA MET A 1 50.34 -27.98 -29.43
C MET A 1 50.24 -26.56 -28.92
N GLN A 2 49.18 -25.83 -29.31
CA GLN A 2 48.89 -24.50 -28.78
C GLN A 2 48.44 -24.66 -27.33
N ASP A 3 48.88 -23.77 -26.45
CA ASP A 3 48.05 -23.39 -25.31
C ASP A 3 48.23 -21.90 -25.02
N LEU A 4 47.10 -21.22 -24.86
CA LEU A 4 46.96 -19.78 -24.88
C LEU A 4 45.75 -19.45 -24.00
N THR A 5 45.98 -19.24 -22.70
CA THR A 5 45.06 -18.49 -21.83
C THR A 5 45.88 -17.73 -20.80
N ALA A 6 45.83 -16.41 -20.92
CA ALA A 6 46.27 -15.48 -19.90
C ALA A 6 45.19 -15.42 -18.81
N ASP A 7 45.55 -15.81 -17.60
CA ASP A 7 44.73 -15.52 -16.42
C ASP A 7 44.96 -14.06 -16.03
N VAL A 8 43.93 -13.25 -16.21
CA VAL A 8 43.85 -11.89 -15.66
C VAL A 8 43.02 -12.01 -14.39
N GLU A 9 43.67 -12.11 -13.23
CA GLU A 9 42.97 -12.07 -11.93
C GLU A 9 43.10 -10.70 -11.25
N LEU A 10 41.95 -10.02 -11.23
CA LEU A 10 41.32 -9.40 -10.07
C LEU A 10 42.13 -8.33 -9.30
N ASP A 11 42.39 -7.20 -9.95
CA ASP A 11 42.71 -5.97 -9.22
C ASP A 11 41.47 -5.07 -9.04
N ALA A 12 41.23 -4.79 -7.75
CA ALA A 12 40.58 -3.60 -7.21
C ALA A 12 39.11 -3.32 -7.61
N VAL A 13 38.19 -4.00 -6.94
CA VAL A 13 36.87 -3.42 -6.69
C VAL A 13 36.89 -2.76 -5.31
N ASP A 14 37.14 -1.46 -5.30
CA ASP A 14 37.01 -0.62 -4.12
C ASP A 14 35.52 -0.38 -3.89
N VAL A 15 34.86 -1.27 -3.12
CA VAL A 15 33.44 -1.12 -2.84
C VAL A 15 33.25 -0.17 -1.68
N VAL A 16 32.92 1.08 -1.99
CA VAL A 16 32.36 2.04 -1.03
C VAL A 16 30.92 1.59 -0.73
N PHE A 17 30.76 0.58 0.13
CA PHE A 17 29.47 0.29 0.73
C PHE A 17 29.16 1.43 1.72
N GLY A 18 28.35 2.39 1.27
CA GLY A 18 27.86 3.46 2.12
C GLY A 18 27.25 2.87 3.39
N VAL A 19 27.77 3.29 4.54
CA VAL A 19 27.43 2.76 5.87
C VAL A 19 25.91 2.70 6.12
N GLY A 20 25.13 3.62 5.53
CA GLY A 20 23.66 3.62 5.62
C GLY A 20 22.94 2.50 4.84
N ALA A 21 23.53 1.93 3.78
CA ALA A 21 22.94 0.80 3.06
C ALA A 21 23.09 -0.51 3.86
N ILE A 22 24.20 -0.64 4.61
CA ILE A 22 24.45 -1.79 5.49
C ILE A 22 23.49 -1.75 6.69
N GLU A 23 23.31 -0.59 7.32
CA GLU A 23 22.38 -0.45 8.46
C GLU A 23 20.96 -0.91 8.12
N LYS A 24 20.42 -0.51 6.95
CA LYS A 24 19.09 -0.93 6.49
C LYS A 24 18.97 -2.44 6.24
N LEU A 25 20.04 -3.09 5.80
CA LEU A 25 20.10 -4.55 5.64
C LEU A 25 20.15 -5.27 6.99
N THR A 26 20.70 -4.64 8.03
CA THR A 26 20.79 -5.22 9.38
C THR A 26 19.53 -5.05 10.23
N THR A 27 18.64 -4.11 9.89
CA THR A 27 17.36 -3.92 10.59
C THR A 27 16.51 -5.19 10.52
N SER A 28 15.99 -5.64 11.66
CA SER A 28 15.07 -6.80 11.70
C SER A 28 13.69 -6.41 11.17
N TYR A 29 13.17 -7.20 10.22
CA TYR A 29 11.79 -7.12 9.74
C TYR A 29 10.88 -8.09 10.51
N VAL A 30 11.48 -9.01 11.29
CA VAL A 30 10.75 -9.90 12.19
C VAL A 30 10.04 -9.05 13.24
N GLY A 31 8.72 -9.21 13.33
CA GLY A 31 7.88 -8.51 14.30
C GLY A 31 7.34 -7.16 13.82
N LYS A 32 7.66 -6.73 12.59
CA LYS A 32 7.01 -5.56 11.98
C LYS A 32 5.51 -5.79 11.88
N SER A 33 4.75 -4.82 12.37
CA SER A 33 3.30 -4.87 12.45
C SER A 33 2.67 -4.33 11.17
N ARG A 34 1.36 -4.56 11.03
CA ARG A 34 0.58 -3.88 9.98
C ARG A 34 0.66 -2.36 10.11
N ASP A 35 0.79 -1.88 11.32
CA ASP A 35 0.84 -0.46 11.63
C ASP A 35 2.15 0.19 11.18
N ASP A 36 3.28 -0.52 11.32
CA ASP A 36 4.57 -0.11 10.73
C ASP A 36 4.43 0.06 9.21
N VAL A 37 3.80 -0.91 8.54
CA VAL A 37 3.61 -0.90 7.08
C VAL A 37 2.68 0.23 6.62
N ILE A 38 1.64 0.54 7.41
CA ILE A 38 0.73 1.66 7.13
C ILE A 38 1.44 2.99 7.34
N THR A 39 2.19 3.14 8.43
CA THR A 39 2.96 4.34 8.74
C THR A 39 3.99 4.60 7.66
N ASP A 40 4.73 3.58 7.23
CA ASP A 40 5.70 3.67 6.14
C ASP A 40 5.07 4.14 4.81
N VAL A 41 3.85 3.69 4.51
CA VAL A 41 3.14 4.11 3.30
C VAL A 41 2.63 5.55 3.39
N LEU A 42 2.10 5.95 4.55
CA LEU A 42 1.57 7.30 4.76
C LEU A 42 2.66 8.35 4.98
N ASP A 43 3.82 7.97 5.50
CA ASP A 43 4.93 8.89 5.79
C ASP A 43 6.03 8.86 4.72
N ASP A 44 5.85 8.08 3.65
CA ASP A 44 6.90 7.81 2.65
C ASP A 44 8.20 7.33 3.33
N GLY A 45 8.03 6.37 4.24
CA GLY A 45 9.10 5.76 5.02
C GLY A 45 10.05 4.93 4.17
N ASP A 46 11.02 4.31 4.82
CA ASP A 46 12.17 3.70 4.19
C ASP A 46 12.27 2.18 4.38
N LEU A 47 11.15 1.51 4.68
CA LEU A 47 11.08 0.05 4.66
C LEU A 47 11.45 -0.48 3.26
N ILE A 48 12.33 -1.47 3.24
CA ILE A 48 12.84 -2.11 2.03
C ILE A 48 11.74 -3.00 1.44
N ALA A 49 11.30 -2.65 0.22
CA ALA A 49 10.22 -3.31 -0.51
C ALA A 49 10.31 -4.84 -0.53
N ASN A 50 11.42 -5.40 -1.01
CA ASN A 50 11.55 -6.85 -1.15
C ASN A 50 11.38 -7.58 0.20
N ARG A 51 11.89 -7.00 1.30
CA ARG A 51 11.76 -7.55 2.66
C ARG A 51 10.34 -7.43 3.20
N VAL A 52 9.64 -6.34 2.93
CA VAL A 52 8.22 -6.21 3.30
C VAL A 52 7.38 -7.29 2.59
N LEU A 53 7.65 -7.50 1.30
CA LEU A 53 6.95 -8.49 0.48
C LEU A 53 7.29 -9.94 0.85
N SER A 54 8.50 -10.25 1.30
CA SER A 54 8.92 -11.63 1.62
C SER A 54 8.83 -12.01 3.10
N GLU A 55 8.98 -11.05 4.03
CA GLU A 55 9.09 -11.33 5.48
C GLU A 55 7.89 -10.82 6.28
N VAL A 56 7.29 -9.68 5.90
CA VAL A 56 6.31 -8.97 6.75
C VAL A 56 4.86 -9.28 6.38
N ILE A 57 4.52 -9.19 5.09
CA ILE A 57 3.13 -9.40 4.61
C ILE A 57 2.72 -10.89 4.55
N PRO A 58 3.55 -11.84 4.08
CA PRO A 58 3.13 -13.23 3.87
C PRO A 58 2.54 -13.94 5.11
N PRO A 59 3.01 -13.69 6.35
CA PRO A 59 2.40 -14.26 7.54
C PRO A 59 0.92 -13.85 7.77
N TRP A 60 0.46 -12.74 7.20
CA TRP A 60 -0.91 -12.27 7.41
C TRP A 60 -1.93 -12.97 6.50
N ARG A 61 -3.05 -13.37 7.09
CA ARG A 61 -4.16 -13.99 6.36
C ARG A 61 -4.66 -13.11 5.22
N ARG A 62 -5.22 -13.75 4.19
CA ARG A 62 -5.66 -13.07 2.96
C ARG A 62 -6.70 -12.00 3.22
N ASP A 63 -7.59 -12.17 4.21
CA ASP A 63 -8.69 -11.27 4.57
C ASP A 63 -8.22 -9.95 5.21
N ILE A 64 -6.99 -9.91 5.74
CA ILE A 64 -6.42 -8.70 6.33
C ILE A 64 -6.06 -7.68 5.24
N HIS A 65 -6.65 -6.50 5.35
CA HIS A 65 -6.28 -5.32 4.56
C HIS A 65 -4.93 -4.79 5.03
N VAL A 66 -4.05 -4.52 4.08
CA VAL A 66 -2.74 -3.88 4.26
C VAL A 66 -2.30 -3.31 2.90
N PRO A 67 -1.69 -2.11 2.85
CA PRO A 67 -1.13 -1.58 1.61
C PRO A 67 0.03 -2.45 1.11
N VAL A 68 0.15 -2.57 -0.21
CA VAL A 68 1.13 -3.41 -0.91
C VAL A 68 1.72 -2.74 -2.15
N PHE A 69 1.07 -1.71 -2.71
CA PHE A 69 1.41 -1.15 -4.02
C PHE A 69 2.70 -0.33 -3.99
N LYS A 70 3.00 0.40 -2.90
CA LYS A 70 4.33 1.04 -2.71
C LYS A 70 5.46 0.04 -2.96
N TYR A 71 5.46 -1.04 -2.21
CA TYR A 71 6.52 -2.04 -2.24
C TYR A 71 6.54 -2.82 -3.57
N LEU A 72 5.37 -3.18 -4.12
CA LEU A 72 5.32 -3.84 -5.44
C LEU A 72 5.84 -2.93 -6.56
N ARG A 73 5.61 -1.62 -6.49
CA ARG A 73 6.12 -0.65 -7.46
C ARG A 73 7.64 -0.51 -7.35
N GLU A 74 8.15 -0.33 -6.13
CA GLU A 74 9.57 -0.17 -5.86
C GLU A 74 10.39 -1.40 -6.28
N ASP A 75 9.82 -2.60 -6.13
CA ASP A 75 10.48 -3.86 -6.53
C ASP A 75 10.27 -4.21 -8.02
N GLY A 76 9.64 -3.33 -8.81
CA GLY A 76 9.44 -3.52 -10.25
C GLY A 76 8.43 -4.63 -10.61
N LEU A 77 7.52 -4.95 -9.70
CA LEU A 77 6.55 -6.06 -9.82
C LEU A 77 5.19 -5.61 -10.37
N LEU A 78 5.03 -4.35 -10.76
CA LEU A 78 3.80 -3.80 -11.33
C LEU A 78 3.95 -3.38 -12.80
N ASN A 79 2.94 -3.71 -13.59
CA ASN A 79 2.69 -3.06 -14.87
C ASN A 79 2.17 -1.62 -14.64
N PRO A 80 2.25 -0.73 -15.66
CA PRO A 80 1.72 0.63 -15.59
C PRO A 80 0.27 0.75 -15.12
N ASP A 81 -0.57 -0.24 -15.40
CA ASP A 81 -1.99 -0.27 -15.03
C ASP A 81 -2.28 -0.76 -13.59
N GLY A 82 -1.24 -1.13 -12.85
CA GLY A 82 -1.33 -1.67 -11.50
C GLY A 82 -1.73 -3.13 -11.40
N THR A 83 -1.51 -3.90 -12.46
CA THR A 83 -1.49 -5.36 -12.42
C THR A 83 -0.07 -5.88 -12.13
N LEU A 84 0.05 -7.11 -11.64
CA LEU A 84 1.35 -7.73 -11.42
C LEU A 84 2.02 -8.08 -12.75
N THR A 85 3.33 -7.89 -12.86
CA THR A 85 4.13 -8.34 -14.01
C THR A 85 4.12 -9.87 -14.12
N ASP A 86 4.35 -10.55 -13.00
CA ASP A 86 4.22 -11.99 -12.84
C ASP A 86 3.57 -12.34 -11.49
N PRO A 87 2.29 -12.79 -11.48
CA PRO A 87 1.62 -13.20 -10.25
C PRO A 87 2.29 -14.35 -9.49
N SER A 88 3.12 -15.17 -10.14
CA SER A 88 3.83 -16.29 -9.51
C SER A 88 5.13 -15.88 -8.81
N ALA A 89 5.62 -14.66 -9.10
CA ALA A 89 6.82 -14.10 -8.47
C ALA A 89 6.58 -13.57 -7.04
N VAL A 90 5.34 -13.55 -6.57
CA VAL A 90 4.96 -13.06 -5.24
C VAL A 90 4.17 -14.11 -4.46
N ASP A 91 4.13 -13.96 -3.14
CA ASP A 91 3.26 -14.78 -2.29
C ASP A 91 1.80 -14.65 -2.75
N GLU A 92 1.09 -15.78 -2.81
CA GLU A 92 -0.31 -15.84 -3.27
C GLU A 92 -1.26 -14.90 -2.50
N ARG A 93 -0.95 -14.57 -1.24
CA ARG A 93 -1.75 -13.64 -0.43
C ARG A 93 -1.53 -12.19 -0.87
N ILE A 94 -0.37 -11.86 -1.41
CA ILE A 94 -0.09 -10.56 -2.02
C ILE A 94 -0.81 -10.48 -3.38
N ALA A 95 -0.69 -11.52 -4.21
CA ALA A 95 -1.40 -11.59 -5.49
C ALA A 95 -2.92 -11.44 -5.32
N ALA A 96 -3.50 -12.05 -4.30
CA ALA A 96 -4.92 -11.94 -3.97
C ALA A 96 -5.36 -10.50 -3.57
N ARG A 97 -4.44 -9.68 -3.03
CA ARG A 97 -4.72 -8.26 -2.71
C ARG A 97 -4.76 -7.40 -3.96
N VAL A 98 -3.84 -7.64 -4.90
CA VAL A 98 -3.79 -6.90 -6.18
C VAL A 98 -5.00 -7.23 -7.05
N THR A 99 -5.28 -8.52 -7.25
CA THR A 99 -6.37 -9.01 -8.12
C THR A 99 -7.75 -8.75 -7.53
N GLY A 100 -7.92 -8.89 -6.22
CA GLY A 100 -9.19 -8.68 -5.53
C GLY A 100 -9.53 -7.22 -5.20
N ARG A 101 -8.64 -6.26 -5.47
CA ARG A 101 -8.76 -4.88 -4.95
C ARG A 101 -10.13 -4.24 -5.20
N ALA A 102 -10.68 -4.42 -6.40
CA ALA A 102 -11.89 -3.75 -6.86
C ALA A 102 -13.13 -4.14 -6.04
N THR A 103 -13.13 -5.33 -5.44
CA THR A 103 -14.24 -5.81 -4.59
C THR A 103 -13.89 -5.72 -3.11
N ARG A 104 -12.63 -5.98 -2.75
CA ARG A 104 -12.18 -6.04 -1.35
C ARG A 104 -12.13 -4.68 -0.67
N LEU A 105 -11.87 -3.61 -1.42
CA LEU A 105 -11.79 -2.26 -0.88
C LEU A 105 -13.15 -1.55 -0.82
N LEU A 106 -14.22 -2.22 -1.23
CA LEU A 106 -15.57 -1.68 -1.11
C LEU A 106 -16.09 -1.76 0.34
N PRO A 107 -16.99 -0.85 0.74
CA PRO A 107 -17.81 -0.99 1.94
C PRO A 107 -18.50 -2.35 2.06
N PRO A 108 -18.82 -2.82 3.28
CA PRO A 108 -19.69 -3.99 3.46
C PRO A 108 -21.02 -3.82 2.73
N ASP A 109 -21.56 -4.92 2.21
CA ASP A 109 -22.84 -4.93 1.52
C ASP A 109 -24.01 -4.46 2.42
N GLY A 110 -25.14 -4.16 1.79
CA GLY A 110 -26.35 -3.69 2.47
C GLY A 110 -26.34 -2.19 2.72
N TYR A 111 -26.73 -1.78 3.93
CA TYR A 111 -26.96 -0.37 4.27
C TYR A 111 -25.76 0.53 4.00
N HIS A 112 -24.57 0.14 4.46
CA HIS A 112 -23.35 0.94 4.32
C HIS A 112 -22.97 1.15 2.85
N ARG A 113 -23.02 0.10 2.03
CA ARG A 113 -22.75 0.20 0.60
C ARG A 113 -23.74 1.10 -0.15
N THR A 114 -25.03 0.96 0.15
CA THR A 114 -26.06 1.80 -0.49
C THR A 114 -25.88 3.26 -0.13
N ARG A 115 -25.62 3.55 1.16
CA ARG A 115 -25.39 4.90 1.65
C ARG A 115 -24.10 5.51 1.06
N ALA A 116 -22.99 4.77 1.09
CA ALA A 116 -21.71 5.20 0.51
C ALA A 116 -21.83 5.59 -0.97
N LYS A 117 -22.58 4.82 -1.76
CA LYS A 117 -22.87 5.17 -3.17
C LYS A 117 -23.70 6.45 -3.29
N ALA A 118 -24.74 6.58 -2.46
CA ALA A 118 -25.59 7.76 -2.46
C ALA A 118 -24.82 9.03 -2.05
N ASP A 119 -23.92 8.94 -1.08
CA ASP A 119 -23.13 10.08 -0.61
C ASP A 119 -22.06 10.46 -1.64
N ALA A 120 -21.36 9.48 -2.23
CA ALA A 120 -20.43 9.73 -3.34
C ALA A 120 -21.11 10.36 -4.57
N ALA A 121 -22.37 10.03 -4.84
CA ALA A 121 -23.12 10.59 -5.98
C ALA A 121 -23.55 12.05 -5.78
N LYS A 122 -23.51 12.58 -4.55
CA LYS A 122 -23.89 13.98 -4.23
C LYS A 122 -22.74 14.96 -4.36
N VAL A 123 -21.51 14.46 -4.45
CA VAL A 123 -20.29 15.26 -4.39
C VAL A 123 -19.45 15.07 -5.65
N ARG A 124 -18.67 16.09 -6.00
CA ARG A 124 -17.86 16.08 -7.23
C ARG A 124 -16.44 15.52 -7.02
N ASP A 125 -15.94 15.59 -5.79
CA ASP A 125 -14.56 15.29 -5.41
C ASP A 125 -14.48 14.88 -3.93
N PHE A 126 -13.29 14.39 -3.52
CA PHE A 126 -13.06 13.97 -2.15
C PHE A 126 -13.09 15.13 -1.14
N ALA A 127 -12.64 16.32 -1.53
CA ALA A 127 -12.66 17.51 -0.65
C ALA A 127 -14.10 17.86 -0.23
N THR A 128 -15.02 17.91 -1.19
CA THR A 128 -16.44 18.15 -0.94
C THR A 128 -17.07 17.03 -0.09
N LEU A 129 -16.58 15.79 -0.23
CA LEU A 129 -17.08 14.66 0.57
C LEU A 129 -16.77 14.84 2.05
N VAL A 130 -15.51 15.18 2.39
CA VAL A 130 -15.08 15.31 3.79
C VAL A 130 -15.63 16.57 4.47
N GLU A 131 -16.01 17.60 3.71
CA GLU A 131 -16.72 18.77 4.24
C GLU A 131 -18.19 18.47 4.61
N GLN A 132 -18.81 17.48 3.95
CA GLN A 132 -20.24 17.22 4.06
C GLN A 132 -20.61 15.98 4.87
N GLN A 133 -19.64 15.09 5.12
CA GLN A 133 -19.86 13.82 5.79
C GLN A 133 -18.96 13.69 7.00
N GLU A 134 -19.45 12.96 8.00
CA GLU A 134 -18.62 12.50 9.11
C GLU A 134 -17.50 11.57 8.61
N PRO A 135 -16.37 11.44 9.33
CA PRO A 135 -15.19 10.76 8.79
C PRO A 135 -15.42 9.32 8.35
N PHE A 136 -16.21 8.56 9.12
CA PHE A 136 -16.51 7.19 8.78
C PHE A 136 -17.30 7.07 7.46
N GLU A 137 -18.31 7.92 7.28
CA GLU A 137 -19.13 8.01 6.07
C GLU A 137 -18.29 8.47 4.86
N ALA A 138 -17.40 9.44 5.05
CA ALA A 138 -16.49 9.89 4.00
C ALA A 138 -15.55 8.75 3.53
N LEU A 139 -14.95 8.01 4.46
CA LEU A 139 -14.07 6.88 4.13
C LEU A 139 -14.83 5.72 3.45
N MET A 140 -16.10 5.50 3.81
CA MET A 140 -16.97 4.55 3.12
C MET A 140 -17.23 4.97 1.66
N ALA A 141 -17.55 6.25 1.45
CA ALA A 141 -17.87 6.80 0.12
C ALA A 141 -16.64 6.96 -0.78
N LEU A 142 -15.41 7.08 -0.24
CA LEU A 142 -14.15 7.18 -0.99
C LEU A 142 -13.99 6.07 -2.04
N ALA A 143 -14.45 4.85 -1.76
CA ALA A 143 -14.41 3.73 -2.70
C ALA A 143 -15.15 4.03 -4.02
N TYR A 144 -16.14 4.92 -4.00
CA TYR A 144 -17.01 5.28 -5.12
C TYR A 144 -16.68 6.63 -5.77
N ILE A 145 -15.84 7.46 -5.17
CA ILE A 145 -15.37 8.70 -5.79
C ILE A 145 -14.53 8.38 -7.04
N PRO A 146 -14.74 9.07 -8.18
CA PRO A 146 -13.86 8.98 -9.34
C PRO A 146 -12.40 9.25 -8.94
N LYS A 147 -11.48 8.36 -9.33
CA LYS A 147 -10.13 8.36 -8.77
C LYS A 147 -9.28 9.58 -9.20
N ASP A 148 -9.61 10.16 -10.35
CA ASP A 148 -9.08 11.44 -10.85
C ASP A 148 -9.62 12.67 -10.10
N LYS A 149 -10.57 12.47 -9.17
CA LYS A 149 -11.18 13.51 -8.32
C LYS A 149 -10.75 13.39 -6.86
N VAL A 150 -9.69 12.62 -6.61
CA VAL A 150 -9.08 12.46 -5.30
C VAL A 150 -7.72 13.15 -5.34
N ASP A 151 -7.58 14.24 -4.58
CA ASP A 151 -6.26 14.81 -4.28
C ASP A 151 -5.54 13.88 -3.30
N LEU A 152 -4.37 13.36 -3.71
CA LEU A 152 -3.65 12.35 -2.95
C LEU A 152 -2.98 12.92 -1.71
N ASP A 153 -2.53 14.17 -1.74
CA ASP A 153 -1.94 14.81 -0.56
C ASP A 153 -3.03 15.11 0.46
N ALA A 154 -4.17 15.63 0.01
CA ALA A 154 -5.34 15.84 0.89
C ALA A 154 -5.84 14.52 1.49
N LEU A 155 -5.89 13.43 0.71
CA LEU A 155 -6.27 12.11 1.22
C LEU A 155 -5.26 11.58 2.25
N ARG A 156 -3.96 11.71 1.99
CA ARG A 156 -2.91 11.29 2.95
C ARG A 156 -3.06 12.02 4.27
N ASP A 157 -3.18 13.34 4.22
CA ASP A 157 -3.23 14.18 5.41
C ASP A 157 -4.51 13.88 6.21
N TYR A 158 -5.64 13.70 5.53
CA TYR A 158 -6.90 13.26 6.13
C TYR A 158 -6.80 11.90 6.84
N LEU A 159 -6.15 10.93 6.21
CA LEU A 159 -5.94 9.59 6.81
C LEU A 159 -5.07 9.66 8.06
N LYS A 160 -4.04 10.52 8.06
CA LYS A 160 -3.17 10.74 9.22
C LYS A 160 -3.90 11.44 10.36
N GLU A 161 -4.66 12.48 10.05
CA GLU A 161 -5.46 13.25 11.02
C GLU A 161 -6.46 12.35 11.76
N HIS A 162 -7.17 11.48 11.03
CA HIS A 162 -8.23 10.67 11.61
C HIS A 162 -7.80 9.28 12.08
N ARG A 163 -6.50 8.99 12.19
CA ARG A 163 -5.98 7.64 12.54
C ARG A 163 -6.50 7.12 13.88
N GLU A 164 -6.45 7.97 14.91
CA GLU A 164 -6.83 7.58 16.28
C GLU A 164 -8.35 7.47 16.45
N ASP A 165 -9.11 8.33 15.76
CA ASP A 165 -10.57 8.39 15.83
C ASP A 165 -11.25 7.06 15.45
N GLN A 166 -10.61 6.26 14.58
CA GLN A 166 -11.15 4.98 14.09
C GLN A 166 -11.10 3.86 15.12
N HIS A 167 -10.32 4.05 16.19
CA HIS A 167 -10.18 3.09 17.28
C HIS A 167 -11.02 3.49 18.50
N VAL A 168 -11.64 4.67 18.47
CA VAL A 168 -12.50 5.17 19.55
C VAL A 168 -13.74 4.27 19.66
N ASN A 169 -14.08 3.88 20.90
CA ASN A 169 -15.20 3.01 21.24
C ASN A 169 -15.16 1.57 20.68
N GLY A 170 -14.03 1.11 20.14
CA GLY A 170 -13.84 -0.29 19.75
C GLY A 170 -14.58 -0.71 18.46
N HIS A 171 -14.96 0.23 17.60
CA HIS A 171 -15.67 -0.07 16.36
C HIS A 171 -14.75 -0.69 15.30
N SER A 172 -14.67 -2.02 15.29
CA SER A 172 -13.89 -2.81 14.32
C SER A 172 -14.19 -2.49 12.86
N LEU A 173 -15.42 -2.03 12.56
CA LEU A 173 -15.83 -1.63 11.21
C LEU A 173 -15.16 -0.32 10.76
N GLN A 174 -15.03 0.66 11.67
CA GLN A 174 -14.39 1.95 11.40
C GLN A 174 -12.90 1.76 11.13
N ALA A 175 -12.21 1.08 12.05
CA ALA A 175 -10.80 0.70 11.86
C ALA A 175 -10.58 -0.07 10.55
N SER A 176 -11.46 -1.02 10.21
CA SER A 176 -11.38 -1.77 8.95
C SER A 176 -11.56 -0.86 7.71
N GLN A 177 -12.49 0.09 7.75
CA GLN A 177 -12.69 1.01 6.62
C GLN A 177 -11.54 1.98 6.45
N TRP A 178 -10.97 2.47 7.55
CA TRP A 178 -9.79 3.32 7.48
C TRP A 178 -8.60 2.60 6.86
N VAL A 179 -8.33 1.35 7.27
CA VAL A 179 -7.26 0.56 6.63
C VAL A 179 -7.55 0.32 5.15
N LYS A 180 -8.81 0.11 4.75
CA LYS A 180 -9.16 0.04 3.31
C LYS A 180 -8.88 1.36 2.59
N ALA A 181 -9.17 2.49 3.22
CA ALA A 181 -8.89 3.80 2.65
C ALA A 181 -7.38 4.04 2.49
N VAL A 182 -6.54 3.58 3.43
CA VAL A 182 -5.08 3.54 3.27
C VAL A 182 -4.69 2.66 2.08
N CYS A 183 -5.31 1.49 1.90
CA CYS A 183 -5.05 0.63 0.73
C CYS A 183 -5.49 1.28 -0.60
N ILE A 184 -6.56 2.09 -0.59
CA ILE A 184 -6.98 2.88 -1.75
C ILE A 184 -5.93 3.96 -2.04
N TYR A 185 -5.49 4.71 -1.03
CA TYR A 185 -4.43 5.71 -1.15
C TYR A 185 -3.16 5.10 -1.76
N ASP A 186 -2.67 4.01 -1.17
CA ASP A 186 -1.49 3.26 -1.62
C ASP A 186 -1.60 2.87 -3.10
N TRP A 187 -2.74 2.31 -3.50
CA TRP A 187 -3.00 1.96 -4.89
C TRP A 187 -3.04 3.17 -5.83
N LEU A 188 -3.65 4.27 -5.42
CA LEU A 188 -3.72 5.47 -6.25
C LEU A 188 -2.35 6.16 -6.38
N ARG A 189 -1.55 6.12 -5.33
CA ARG A 189 -0.25 6.79 -5.25
C ARG A 189 0.86 6.02 -5.96
N TYR A 190 0.87 4.70 -5.82
CA TYR A 190 1.99 3.84 -6.27
C TYR A 190 1.54 2.76 -7.26
N GLY A 191 0.26 2.44 -7.29
CA GLY A 191 -0.26 1.33 -8.08
C GLY A 191 -0.33 1.61 -9.57
N ARG A 192 -0.37 2.86 -10.02
CA ARG A 192 -0.49 3.21 -11.44
C ARG A 192 0.64 4.17 -11.83
N ASP A 193 1.06 4.12 -13.09
CA ASP A 193 1.81 5.24 -13.65
C ASP A 193 0.86 6.45 -13.72
N GLY A 194 1.32 7.58 -13.20
CA GLY A 194 0.54 8.82 -13.10
C GLY A 194 0.07 9.36 -14.45
#